data_AF-A0A348DDK3-F1
#
_entry.id   AF-A0A348DDK3-F1
#
_cell.length_a   1.000
_cell.length_b   1.000
_cell.length_c   1.000
_cell.angle_alpha   90.00
_cell.angle_beta   90.00
_cell.angle_gamma   90.00
#
_symmetry.space_group_name_H-M   'P 1'
#
loop_
_entity.id
_entity.type
_entity.pdbx_description
1 polymer ?
#
loop_
_entity_poly.entity_id
_entity_poly.type
_entity_poly.pdbx_seq_one_letter_code
_entity_poly.pdbx_strand_id
1 'polypeptide(L)' 'MENELLSWRRASTKEEWHALAVKSGTSTGYLNLIAYGYRNASPKLATSIEAASRTFVGKKPLKREMLVFPHPGNEV' A
#
# COMPACT_ATOMS: atom_id res chain seq x y z
N MET A 1 -6.62 -1.98 14.91
CA MET A 1 -6.48 -2.72 13.64
C MET A 1 -5.62 -1.86 12.72
N GLU A 2 -4.38 -2.27 12.46
CA GLU A 2 -3.48 -1.51 11.59
C GLU A 2 -3.65 -1.98 10.15
N ASN A 3 -3.88 -1.05 9.21
CA ASN A 3 -3.78 -1.32 7.79
C ASN A 3 -2.38 -1.87 7.49
N GLU A 4 -2.25 -3.05 6.86
CA GLU A 4 -0.94 -3.61 6.50
C GLU A 4 -0.11 -2.64 5.66
N LEU A 5 -0.77 -1.85 4.81
CA LEU A 5 -0.14 -0.79 4.03
C LEU A 5 0.39 0.35 4.90
N LEU A 6 -0.32 0.70 5.98
CA LEU A 6 0.12 1.71 6.96
C LEU A 6 1.28 1.19 7.83
N SER A 7 1.22 -0.07 8.26
CA SER A 7 2.35 -0.71 8.95
C SER A 7 3.57 -0.79 8.04
N TRP A 8 3.39 -1.09 6.75
CA TRP A 8 4.46 -1.07 5.76
C TRP A 8 5.01 0.35 5.57
N ARG A 9 4.15 1.37 5.50
CA ARG A 9 4.59 2.79 5.46
C ARG A 9 5.47 3.15 6.66
N ARG A 10 5.09 2.72 7.86
CA ARG A 10 5.80 2.98 9.12
C ARG A 10 7.12 2.21 9.21
N ALA A 11 7.16 0.99 8.69
CA ALA A 11 8.36 0.16 8.61
C ALA A 11 9.32 0.56 7.47
N SER A 12 8.88 1.44 6.55
CA SER A 12 9.65 1.85 5.37
C SER A 12 10.21 3.26 5.48
N THR A 13 11.43 3.43 4.97
CA THR A 13 12.00 4.77 4.81
C THR A 13 11.22 5.58 3.77
N LYS A 14 11.41 6.90 3.75
CA LYS A 14 10.81 7.76 2.72
C LYS A 14 11.21 7.32 1.31
N GLU A 15 12.45 6.87 1.14
CA GLU A 15 12.99 6.41 -0.14
C GLU A 15 12.35 5.10 -0.59
N GLU A 16 12.21 4.12 0.31
CA GLU A 16 11.53 2.86 0.00
C GLU A 16 10.05 3.07 -0.31
N TRP A 17 9.39 3.98 0.40
CA TRP A 17 8.01 4.36 0.13
C TRP A 17 7.86 5.04 -1.23
N HIS A 18 8.81 5.90 -1.59
CA HIS A 18 8.88 6.52 -2.90
C HIS A 18 9.13 5.50 -4.01
N ALA A 19 10.09 4.59 -3.80
CA ALA A 19 10.38 3.51 -4.73
C ALA A 19 9.17 2.57 -4.91
N LEU A 20 8.43 2.27 -3.84
CA LEU A 20 7.19 1.48 -3.92
C LEU A 20 6.15 2.19 -4.78
N ALA A 21 5.93 3.49 -4.57
CA ALA A 21 4.99 4.28 -5.36
C ALA A 21 5.38 4.29 -6.85
N VAL A 22 6.65 4.60 -7.16
CA VAL A 22 7.18 4.64 -8.53
C VAL A 22 7.04 3.28 -9.21
N LYS A 23 7.46 2.19 -8.54
CA LYS A 23 7.32 0.82 -9.09
C LYS A 23 5.87 0.40 -9.29
N SER A 24 4.98 0.89 -8.44
CA SER A 24 3.55 0.60 -8.53
C SER A 24 2.83 1.43 -9.60
N GLY A 25 3.52 2.39 -10.22
CA GLY A 25 2.93 3.33 -11.18
C GLY A 25 2.00 4.35 -10.52
N THR A 26 2.31 4.75 -9.29
CA THR A 26 1.53 5.74 -8.52
C THR A 26 2.44 6.75 -7.83
N SER A 27 1.84 7.74 -7.16
CA SER A 27 2.56 8.74 -6.37
C SER A 27 2.49 8.42 -4.88
N THR A 28 3.51 8.82 -4.13
CA THR A 28 3.56 8.65 -2.67
C THR A 28 2.35 9.25 -1.95
N GLY A 29 1.82 10.37 -2.46
CA GLY A 29 0.59 10.98 -1.97
C GLY A 29 -0.63 10.08 -2.18
N TYR A 30 -0.78 9.49 -3.36
CA TYR A 30 -1.88 8.57 -3.65
C TYR A 30 -1.78 7.28 -2.80
N LEU A 31 -0.56 6.75 -2.67
CA LEU A 31 -0.26 5.61 -1.82
C LEU A 31 -0.56 5.89 -0.34
N ASN A 32 -0.30 7.11 0.14
CA ASN A 32 -0.70 7.54 1.48
C ASN A 32 -2.22 7.57 1.62
N LEU A 33 -2.96 8.13 0.66
CA LEU A 33 -4.43 8.14 0.72
C LEU A 33 -4.99 6.72 0.88
N ILE A 34 -4.38 5.73 0.21
CA ILE A 34 -4.75 4.32 0.37
C ILE A 34 -4.35 3.79 1.75
N ALA A 35 -3.13 4.07 2.21
CA ALA A 35 -2.64 3.61 3.52
C ALA A 35 -3.49 4.12 4.69
N TYR A 36 -3.98 5.35 4.59
CA TYR A 36 -4.85 5.97 5.57
C TYR A 36 -6.34 5.65 5.36
N GLY A 37 -6.71 4.87 4.33
CA GLY A 37 -8.10 4.48 4.08
C GLY A 37 -8.97 5.57 3.45
N TYR A 38 -8.40 6.69 3.01
CA TYR A 38 -9.13 7.74 2.29
C TYR A 38 -9.49 7.35 0.85
N ARG A 39 -8.79 6.35 0.27
CA ARG A 39 -9.08 5.80 -1.06
C ARG A 39 -8.81 4.31 -1.13
N ASN A 40 -9.53 3.65 -2.03
CA ASN A 40 -9.25 2.27 -2.42
C ASN A 40 -8.31 2.23 -3.62
N ALA A 41 -7.37 1.29 -3.62
CA ALA A 41 -6.56 1.02 -4.80
C ALA A 41 -7.42 0.29 -5.85
N SER A 42 -7.27 0.68 -7.12
CA SER A 42 -7.85 -0.12 -8.20
C SER A 42 -7.20 -1.51 -8.24
N PRO A 43 -7.90 -2.57 -8.65
CA PRO A 43 -7.35 -3.94 -8.69
C PRO A 43 -6.04 -4.05 -9.50
N LYS A 44 -5.91 -3.26 -10.58
CA LYS A 44 -4.64 -3.13 -11.33
C LYS A 44 -3.52 -2.53 -10.48
N LEU A 45 -3.79 -1.42 -9.80
CA LEU A 45 -2.82 -0.76 -8.93
C LEU A 45 -2.44 -1.65 -7.75
N ALA A 46 -3.40 -2.33 -7.14
CA ALA A 46 -3.15 -3.26 -6.05
C ALA A 46 -2.24 -4.41 -6.48
N THR A 47 -2.41 -4.92 -7.70
CA THR A 47 -1.51 -5.93 -8.29
C THR A 47 -0.10 -5.36 -8.51
N SER A 48 0.01 -4.11 -8.99
CA SER A 48 1.30 -3.44 -9.13
C SER A 48 1.99 -3.20 -7.79
N ILE A 49 1.25 -2.81 -6.75
CA ILE A 49 1.78 -2.62 -5.38
C ILE A 49 2.23 -3.94 -4.79
N GLU A 50 1.46 -5.02 -4.97
CA GLU A 50 1.86 -6.36 -4.54
C GLU A 50 3.17 -6.79 -5.21
N ALA A 51 3.27 -6.67 -6.53
CA ALA A 51 4.49 -6.98 -7.29
C ALA A 51 5.68 -6.11 -6.86
N ALA A 52 5.46 -4.81 -6.68
CA ALA A 52 6.49 -3.89 -6.23
C ALA A 52 6.96 -4.24 -4.80
N SER A 53 6.03 -4.55 -3.90
CA SER A 53 6.31 -4.91 -2.50
C SER A 53 7.12 -6.21 -2.38
N ARG A 54 6.89 -7.19 -3.27
CA ARG A 54 7.70 -8.43 -3.35
C ARG A 54 9.15 -8.17 -3.73
N THR A 55 9.45 -7.00 -4.31
CA THR A 55 10.82 -6.63 -4.67
C THR A 55 11.63 -6.11 -3.48
N PHE A 56 10.98 -5.79 -2.35
CA PHE A 56 11.65 -5.33 -1.14
C PHE A 56 12.02 -6.53 -0.28
N VAL A 57 13.32 -6.86 -0.25
CA VAL A 57 13.85 -7.94 0.58
C VAL A 57 13.78 -7.52 2.05
N GLY A 58 13.19 -8.37 2.90
CA GLY A 58 13.09 -8.13 4.35
C GLY A 58 11.76 -7.52 4.82
N LYS A 59 10.80 -7.26 3.92
CA LYS A 59 9.45 -6.81 4.29
C LYS A 59 8.38 -7.79 3.88
N LYS A 60 7.31 -7.85 4.67
CA LYS A 60 6.13 -8.63 4.28
C LYS A 60 5.56 -8.06 2.97
N PRO A 61 5.35 -8.90 1.95
CA PRO A 61 4.72 -8.46 0.72
C PRO A 61 3.28 -8.05 1.03
N LEU A 62 2.86 -6.94 0.43
CA LEU A 62 1.50 -6.42 0.56
C LEU A 62 0.56 -7.25 -0.31
N LYS A 63 -0.56 -7.69 0.26
CA LYS A 63 -1.60 -8.38 -0.52
C LYS A 63 -2.48 -7.38 -1.24
N ARG A 64 -2.74 -7.61 -2.53
CA ARG A 64 -3.65 -6.79 -3.32
C ARG A 64 -5.05 -6.67 -2.72
N GLU A 65 -5.54 -7.72 -2.06
CA GLU A 65 -6.88 -7.77 -1.46
C GLU A 65 -7.07 -6.70 -0.40
N MET A 66 -6.03 -6.43 0.41
CA MET A 66 -6.05 -5.40 1.45
C MET A 66 -6.01 -3.97 0.89
N LEU A 67 -5.59 -3.82 -0.36
CA LEU A 67 -5.50 -2.52 -1.05
C LEU A 67 -6.80 -2.18 -1.78
N VAL A 68 -7.48 -3.20 -2.31
CA VAL A 68 -8.76 -3.07 -3.02
C VAL A 68 -9.94 -3.07 -2.05
N PHE A 69 -9.87 -3.93 -1.03
CA PHE A 69 -10.87 -4.11 0.00
C PHE A 69 -10.22 -3.84 1.36
N PRO A 70 -9.96 -2.57 1.72
CA PRO A 70 -9.74 -2.27 3.12
C PRO A 70 -11.00 -2.73 3.87
N HIS A 71 -10.84 -3.62 4.84
CA HIS A 71 -11.97 -4.18 5.59
C HIS A 71 -12.91 -3.04 6.04
N PRO A 72 -14.24 -3.17 5.84
CA PRO A 72 -15.19 -2.16 6.29
C PRO A 72 -15.11 -2.07 7.81
N GLY A 73 -14.49 -1.01 8.30
CA GLY A 73 -14.33 -0.71 9.72
C GLY A 73 -14.57 0.76 10.04
N ASN A 74 -15.26 1.48 9.15
CA ASN A 74 -15.74 2.84 9.38
C ASN A 74 -17.26 2.88 9.17
N GLU A 75 -17.97 2.13 9.99
CA GLU A 75 -19.28 2.58 10.47
C GLU A 75 -18.97 3.49 11.66
N VAL A 76 -19.05 4.80 11.44
CA VAL A 76 -19.09 5.82 12.50
C VAL A 76 -20.49 5.92 13.06
#